data_AF-A0A847BQP3-F1
#
_entry.id   AF-A0A847BQP3-F1
#
_cell.length_a   1.000
_cell.length_b   1.000
_cell.length_c   1.000
_cell.angle_alpha   90.00
_cell.angle_beta   90.00
_cell.angle_gamma   90.00
#
_symmetry.space_group_name_H-M   'P 1'
#
loop_
_entity.id
_entity.type
_entity.pdbx_description
1 polymer ?
#
loop_
_entity_poly.entity_id
_entity_poly.type
_entity_poly.pdbx_seq_one_letter_code
_entity_poly.pdbx_strand_id
1 'polypeptide(L)'
;MSLQSSGRKTYLPNKTHIFDQGESIEDYWTRVGDEVCKNYKLSTDVTVYFHGNGANWIKSGVRLISGTKFVLDEFHALKYLKQIIPRNQDGYSNLCRLLYEGDRNQFKQAAIEVIGNFNQGPEVQIKALDYIMSNWSGIVTWNEDMACGKSCAEGLVSHCLSSRFFSRPMG
;
A
#
# COMPACT_ATOMS: atom_id res chain seq x y z
N MET A 1 18.93 -10.42 4.53
CA MET A 1 18.10 -11.35 3.73
C MET A 1 18.67 -11.41 2.31
N SER A 2 18.94 -12.60 1.76
CA SER A 2 19.47 -12.75 0.39
C SER A 2 18.39 -13.25 -0.55
N LEU A 3 18.04 -12.47 -1.57
CA LEU A 3 17.21 -12.92 -2.68
C LEU A 3 17.90 -14.08 -3.41
N GLN A 4 17.13 -15.05 -3.88
CA GLN A 4 17.65 -16.13 -4.72
C GLN A 4 17.40 -15.82 -6.19
N SER A 5 18.28 -16.29 -7.07
CA SER A 5 18.11 -16.16 -8.52
C SER A 5 18.00 -17.52 -9.19
N SER A 6 17.10 -17.62 -10.17
CA SER A 6 16.99 -18.74 -11.09
C SER A 6 16.92 -18.15 -12.51
N GLY A 7 18.02 -18.25 -13.25
CA GLY A 7 18.19 -17.56 -14.52
C GLY A 7 18.07 -16.04 -14.35
N ARG A 8 17.19 -15.39 -15.13
CA ARG A 8 16.93 -13.93 -15.06
C ARG A 8 15.96 -13.54 -13.93
N LYS A 9 15.36 -14.50 -13.23
CA LYS A 9 14.33 -14.23 -12.22
C LYS A 9 14.96 -14.22 -10.83
N THR A 10 14.63 -13.18 -10.07
CA THR A 10 14.99 -13.05 -8.67
C THR A 10 13.73 -13.29 -7.84
N TYR A 11 13.81 -14.08 -6.77
CA TYR A 11 12.65 -14.44 -5.95
C TYR A 11 12.99 -14.49 -4.46
N LEU A 12 11.93 -14.38 -3.65
CA LEU A 12 11.98 -14.51 -2.21
C LEU A 12 11.79 -15.99 -1.83
N PRO A 13 12.81 -16.67 -1.29
CA PRO A 13 12.77 -18.11 -1.07
C PRO A 13 11.71 -18.56 -0.05
N ASN A 14 11.42 -17.74 0.97
CA ASN A 14 10.46 -18.07 2.02
C ASN A 14 9.15 -17.28 1.87
N LYS A 15 8.67 -17.11 0.63
CA LYS A 15 7.40 -16.41 0.38
C LYS A 15 6.24 -17.18 1.02
N THR A 16 5.67 -16.63 2.08
CA THR A 16 4.53 -17.21 2.80
C THR A 16 3.24 -16.45 2.47
N HIS A 17 2.14 -17.19 2.38
CA HIS A 17 0.80 -16.62 2.24
C HIS A 17 -0.01 -16.98 3.48
N ILE A 18 -0.56 -15.96 4.12
CA ILE A 18 -1.36 -16.10 5.33
C ILE A 18 -2.78 -15.66 4.99
N PHE A 19 -3.75 -16.48 5.37
CA PHE A 19 -5.18 -16.20 5.22
C PHE A 19 -5.82 -16.19 6.59
N ASP A 20 -6.86 -15.38 6.75
CA ASP A 20 -7.70 -15.35 7.94
C ASP A 20 -8.53 -16.64 8.04
N GLN A 21 -8.81 -17.08 9.28
CA GLN A 21 -9.63 -18.25 9.61
C GLN A 21 -10.73 -17.90 10.62
N GLY A 22 -11.31 -16.69 10.52
CA GLY A 22 -12.30 -16.20 11.47
C GLY A 22 -11.66 -15.70 12.77
N GLU A 23 -10.42 -15.24 12.67
CA GLU A 23 -9.63 -14.76 13.81
C GLU A 23 -10.01 -13.33 14.18
N SER A 24 -9.68 -12.92 15.41
CA SER A 24 -9.67 -11.49 15.72
C SER A 24 -8.55 -10.79 14.94
N ILE A 25 -8.68 -9.47 14.74
CA ILE A 25 -7.63 -8.68 14.07
C ILE A 25 -6.29 -8.82 14.80
N GLU A 26 -6.30 -8.88 16.13
CA GLU A 26 -5.10 -8.98 16.96
C GLU A 26 -4.44 -10.37 16.83
N ASP A 27 -5.23 -11.44 16.91
CA ASP A 27 -4.73 -12.82 16.73
C ASP A 27 -4.13 -13.00 15.34
N TYR A 28 -4.81 -12.49 14.31
CA TYR A 28 -4.33 -12.53 12.94
C TYR A 28 -2.96 -11.86 12.80
N TRP A 29 -2.80 -10.64 13.34
CA TRP A 29 -1.52 -9.93 13.25
C TRP A 29 -0.41 -10.54 14.09
N THR A 30 -0.75 -11.09 15.26
CA THR A 30 0.20 -11.84 16.10
C THR A 30 0.77 -13.03 15.32
N ARG A 31 -0.12 -13.82 14.70
CA ARG A 31 0.28 -14.97 13.88
C ARG A 31 1.08 -14.57 12.65
N VAL A 32 0.75 -13.45 12.00
CA VAL A 32 1.56 -12.89 10.90
C VAL A 32 2.96 -12.53 11.39
N GLY A 33 3.08 -11.85 12.53
CA GLY A 33 4.36 -11.51 13.14
C GLY A 33 5.20 -12.73 13.45
N ASP A 34 4.62 -13.74 14.11
CA ASP A 34 5.29 -14.99 14.45
C ASP A 34 5.83 -15.72 13.21
N GLU A 35 5.02 -15.80 12.16
CA GLU A 35 5.40 -16.48 10.91
C GLU A 35 6.51 -15.71 10.16
N VAL A 36 6.49 -14.37 10.17
CA VAL A 36 7.58 -13.56 9.61
C VAL A 36 8.87 -13.75 10.42
N CYS A 37 8.80 -13.68 11.75
CA CYS A 37 9.94 -13.89 12.65
C CYS A 37 10.55 -15.28 12.46
N LYS A 38 9.73 -16.32 12.40
CA LYS A 38 10.15 -17.71 12.16
C LYS A 38 10.84 -17.88 10.80
N ASN A 39 10.26 -17.33 9.73
CA ASN A 39 10.76 -17.53 8.37
C ASN A 39 12.03 -16.73 8.05
N TYR A 40 12.25 -15.62 8.75
CA TYR A 40 13.34 -14.68 8.42
C TYR A 40 14.32 -14.40 9.55
N LYS A 41 14.10 -14.96 10.75
CA LYS A 41 14.95 -14.78 11.93
C LYS A 41 15.28 -13.31 12.16
N LEU A 42 14.23 -12.47 12.21
CA LEU A 42 14.38 -11.02 12.32
C LEU A 42 15.20 -10.67 13.56
N SER A 43 16.28 -9.90 13.38
CA SER A 43 16.95 -9.21 14.49
C SER A 43 16.16 -7.96 14.87
N THR A 44 16.43 -7.41 16.06
CA THR A 44 15.77 -6.19 16.57
C THR A 44 15.95 -4.97 15.66
N ASP A 45 16.99 -4.97 14.83
CA ASP A 45 17.37 -3.80 14.01
C ASP A 45 16.84 -3.89 12.57
N VAL A 46 15.98 -4.87 12.25
CA VAL A 46 15.40 -4.99 10.92
C VAL A 46 14.24 -4.02 10.73
N THR A 47 14.28 -3.27 9.63
CA THR A 47 13.11 -2.51 9.16
C THR A 47 12.22 -3.40 8.30
N VAL A 48 10.93 -3.46 8.62
CA VAL A 48 9.91 -4.19 7.87
C VAL A 48 9.00 -3.19 7.16
N TYR A 49 8.95 -3.20 5.83
CA TYR A 49 8.03 -2.35 5.08
C TYR A 49 6.69 -3.05 4.89
N PHE A 50 5.63 -2.41 5.41
CA PHE A 50 4.28 -2.92 5.34
C PHE A 50 3.49 -2.17 4.27
N HIS A 51 3.39 -2.77 3.08
CA HIS A 51 2.65 -2.20 1.97
C HIS A 51 1.16 -2.53 2.09
N GLY A 52 0.29 -1.55 1.95
CA GLY A 52 -1.15 -1.81 1.99
C GLY A 52 -2.02 -0.63 1.60
N ASN A 53 -3.33 -0.86 1.61
CA ASN A 53 -4.34 0.11 1.18
C ASN A 53 -4.73 1.13 2.26
N GLY A 54 -4.06 1.14 3.41
CA GLY A 54 -4.31 2.12 4.48
C GLY A 54 -5.58 1.87 5.31
N ALA A 55 -6.25 0.72 5.15
CA ALA A 55 -7.37 0.35 6.00
C ALA A 55 -6.94 0.26 7.48
N ASN A 56 -7.85 0.62 8.41
CA ASN A 56 -7.53 0.65 9.84
C ASN A 56 -7.02 -0.69 10.38
N TRP A 57 -7.59 -1.81 9.90
CA TRP A 57 -7.16 -3.15 10.28
C TRP A 57 -5.78 -3.52 9.68
N ILE A 58 -5.35 -2.91 8.58
CA ILE A 58 -3.97 -3.06 8.06
C ILE A 58 -3.00 -2.26 8.94
N LYS A 59 -3.37 -1.01 9.24
CA LYS A 59 -2.57 -0.12 10.08
C LYS A 59 -2.38 -0.64 11.51
N SER A 60 -3.28 -1.49 12.02
CA SER A 60 -3.08 -2.12 13.33
C SER A 60 -1.92 -3.13 13.33
N GLY A 61 -1.64 -3.81 12.23
CA GLY A 61 -0.50 -4.73 12.13
C GLY A 61 0.85 -4.04 12.33
N VAL A 62 0.97 -2.80 11.85
CA VAL A 62 2.17 -1.95 12.01
C VAL A 62 2.46 -1.66 13.49
N ARG A 63 1.44 -1.62 14.36
CA ARG A 63 1.62 -1.40 15.79
C ARG A 63 2.10 -2.64 16.54
N LEU A 64 1.79 -3.82 16.03
CA LEU A 64 2.05 -5.10 16.71
C LEU A 64 3.41 -5.69 16.35
N ILE A 65 3.97 -5.33 15.19
CA ILE A 65 5.29 -5.80 14.74
C ILE A 65 6.31 -4.65 14.91
N SER A 66 7.35 -4.86 15.70
CA SER A 66 8.42 -3.88 15.91
C SER A 66 9.24 -3.65 14.63
N GLY A 67 9.77 -2.43 14.45
CA GLY A 67 10.59 -2.10 13.27
C GLY A 67 9.79 -1.89 11.98
N THR A 68 8.46 -1.81 12.08
CA THR A 68 7.59 -1.74 10.90
C THR A 68 7.37 -0.29 10.45
N LYS A 69 7.55 -0.03 9.15
CA LYS A 69 7.17 1.22 8.48
C LYS A 69 6.02 0.96 7.52
N PHE A 70 4.95 1.73 7.64
CA PHE A 70 3.83 1.63 6.70
C PHE A 70 4.18 2.33 5.37
N VAL A 71 3.81 1.68 4.27
CA VAL A 71 3.94 2.21 2.91
C VAL A 71 2.56 2.17 2.27
N LEU A 72 2.04 3.33 1.86
CA LEU A 72 0.77 3.36 1.14
C LEU A 72 0.98 2.77 -0.26
N ASP A 73 0.07 1.91 -0.68
CA ASP A 73 0.06 1.37 -2.04
C ASP A 73 -0.22 2.49 -3.06
N GLU A 74 0.68 2.66 -4.04
CA GLU A 74 0.59 3.69 -5.09
C GLU A 74 -0.71 3.58 -5.89
N PHE A 75 -1.17 2.36 -6.17
CA PHE A 75 -2.43 2.17 -6.91
C PHE A 75 -3.60 2.85 -6.19
N HIS A 76 -3.70 2.65 -4.88
CA HIS A 76 -4.76 3.22 -4.07
C HIS A 76 -4.65 4.74 -4.02
N ALA A 77 -3.44 5.28 -3.80
CA ALA A 77 -3.22 6.72 -3.82
C ALA A 77 -3.64 7.35 -5.16
N LEU A 78 -3.25 6.76 -6.29
CA LEU A 78 -3.61 7.23 -7.63
C LEU A 78 -5.09 7.02 -7.96
N LYS A 79 -5.73 5.99 -7.41
CA LYS A 79 -7.18 5.75 -7.52
C LYS A 79 -7.96 6.88 -6.85
N TYR A 80 -7.57 7.29 -5.65
CA TYR A 80 -8.21 8.40 -4.95
C TYR A 80 -7.84 9.75 -5.57
N LEU A 81 -6.62 9.93 -6.09
CA LEU A 81 -6.27 11.14 -6.84
C LEU A 81 -7.18 11.35 -8.05
N LYS A 82 -7.54 10.28 -8.78
CA LYS A 82 -8.50 10.35 -9.90
C LYS A 82 -9.91 10.74 -9.49
N GLN A 83 -10.27 10.56 -8.22
CA GLN A 83 -11.54 11.00 -7.62
C GLN A 83 -11.49 12.44 -7.09
N ILE A 84 -10.30 13.04 -7.00
CA ILE A 84 -10.14 14.48 -6.75
C ILE A 84 -10.17 15.23 -8.08
N ILE A 85 -9.43 14.72 -9.07
CA ILE A 85 -9.30 15.32 -10.39
C ILE A 85 -9.20 14.22 -11.47
N PRO A 86 -10.04 14.23 -12.52
CA PRO A 86 -9.91 13.27 -13.62
C PRO A 86 -8.54 13.37 -14.31
N ARG A 87 -8.01 12.24 -14.79
CA ARG A 87 -6.65 12.15 -15.35
C ARG A 87 -6.41 13.05 -16.58
N ASN A 88 -7.46 13.38 -17.31
CA ASN A 88 -7.39 14.19 -18.52
C ASN A 88 -7.56 15.71 -18.26
N GLN A 89 -7.66 16.13 -17.00
CA GLN A 89 -7.83 17.54 -16.64
C GLN A 89 -6.49 18.20 -16.34
N ASP A 90 -6.41 19.49 -16.67
CA ASP A 90 -5.28 20.34 -16.32
C ASP A 90 -5.14 20.40 -14.79
N GLY A 91 -3.95 20.12 -14.29
CA GLY A 91 -3.66 20.04 -12.85
C GLY A 91 -3.50 18.63 -12.29
N TYR A 92 -3.95 17.57 -13.01
CA TYR A 92 -3.74 16.19 -12.55
C TYR A 92 -2.25 15.88 -12.38
N SER A 93 -1.43 16.27 -13.36
CA SER A 93 0.03 16.08 -13.33
C SER A 93 0.68 16.83 -12.18
N ASN A 94 0.20 18.04 -11.85
CA ASN A 94 0.71 18.81 -10.73
C ASN A 94 0.40 18.14 -9.39
N LEU A 95 -0.85 17.72 -9.17
CA LEU A 95 -1.21 16.99 -7.95
C LEU A 95 -0.47 15.66 -7.82
N CYS A 96 -0.29 14.94 -8.93
CA CYS A 96 0.52 13.72 -8.96
C CYS A 96 1.98 14.01 -8.56
N ARG A 97 2.58 15.06 -9.14
CA ARG A 97 3.94 15.50 -8.79
C ARG A 97 4.06 15.83 -7.30
N LEU A 98 3.16 16.64 -6.76
CA LEU A 98 3.16 17.01 -5.33
C LEU A 98 3.02 15.79 -4.41
N LEU A 99 2.23 14.79 -4.82
CA LEU A 99 2.09 13.52 -4.13
C LEU A 99 3.42 12.76 -4.08
N TYR A 100 4.09 12.63 -5.24
CA TYR A 100 5.40 11.97 -5.35
C TYR A 100 6.56 12.79 -4.81
N GLU A 101 6.43 14.10 -4.59
CA GLU A 101 7.42 14.91 -3.89
C GLU A 101 7.21 14.91 -2.37
N GLY A 102 6.06 14.41 -1.90
CA GLY A 102 5.71 14.43 -0.48
C GLY A 102 5.32 15.81 0.05
N ASP A 103 4.97 16.77 -0.83
CA ASP A 103 4.55 18.10 -0.42
C ASP A 103 3.08 18.12 0.02
N ARG A 104 2.87 17.84 1.31
CA ARG A 104 1.54 17.74 1.92
C ARG A 104 0.71 19.01 1.79
N ASN A 105 1.35 20.15 2.02
CA ASN A 105 0.63 21.41 2.18
C ASN A 105 0.21 21.92 0.81
N GLN A 106 1.12 21.92 -0.17
CA GLN A 106 0.79 22.31 -1.53
C GLN A 106 -0.19 21.32 -2.17
N PHE A 107 -0.04 20.01 -1.92
CA PHE A 107 -1.01 19.02 -2.41
C PHE A 107 -2.40 19.32 -1.87
N LYS A 108 -2.53 19.53 -0.55
CA LYS A 108 -3.84 19.80 0.08
C LYS A 108 -4.47 21.07 -0.47
N GLN A 109 -3.68 22.14 -0.61
CA GLN A 109 -4.16 23.41 -1.14
C GLN A 109 -4.68 23.26 -2.58
N ALA A 110 -3.86 22.70 -3.48
CA ALA A 110 -4.23 22.49 -4.88
C ALA A 110 -5.44 21.53 -5.01
N ALA A 111 -5.56 20.54 -4.12
CA ALA A 111 -6.71 19.62 -4.12
C ALA A 111 -8.01 20.32 -3.69
N ILE A 112 -7.94 21.25 -2.73
CA ILE A 112 -9.10 22.03 -2.28
C ILE A 112 -9.60 22.96 -3.39
N GLU A 113 -8.69 23.57 -4.14
CA GLU A 113 -9.02 24.50 -5.25
C GLU A 113 -9.83 23.86 -6.38
N VAL A 114 -9.75 22.53 -6.54
CA VAL A 114 -10.47 21.79 -7.59
C VAL A 114 -11.78 21.14 -7.11
N ILE A 115 -12.14 21.28 -5.83
CA ILE A 115 -13.38 20.72 -5.29
C ILE A 115 -14.59 21.42 -5.93
N GLY A 116 -15.55 20.62 -6.40
CA GLY A 116 -16.76 21.08 -7.09
C GLY A 116 -16.58 21.36 -8.57
N ASN A 117 -15.37 21.26 -9.11
CA ASN A 117 -15.09 21.60 -10.51
C ASN A 117 -15.35 20.44 -11.49
N PHE A 118 -15.71 19.25 -11.01
CA PHE A 118 -15.88 18.05 -11.84
C PHE A 118 -17.16 17.25 -11.50
N ASN A 119 -17.58 16.39 -12.42
CA ASN A 119 -18.81 15.59 -12.33
C ASN A 119 -18.87 14.61 -11.16
N GLN A 120 -17.75 14.34 -10.49
CA GLN A 120 -17.65 13.38 -9.39
C GLN A 120 -18.41 13.86 -8.13
N GLY A 121 -18.73 15.17 -8.07
CA GLY A 121 -19.41 15.80 -6.95
C GLY A 121 -18.46 16.16 -5.80
N PRO A 122 -18.66 17.30 -5.12
CA PRO A 122 -17.79 17.76 -4.04
C PRO A 122 -17.56 16.72 -2.93
N GLU A 123 -18.59 15.97 -2.54
CA GLU A 123 -18.48 14.97 -1.46
C GLU A 123 -17.51 13.83 -1.78
N VAL A 124 -17.46 13.38 -3.04
CA VAL A 124 -16.56 12.31 -3.48
C VAL A 124 -15.12 12.83 -3.45
N GLN A 125 -14.90 14.05 -3.93
CA GLN A 125 -13.58 14.68 -3.92
C GLN A 125 -13.08 14.91 -2.50
N ILE A 126 -13.94 15.37 -1.58
CA ILE A 126 -13.61 15.55 -0.16
C ILE A 126 -13.22 14.22 0.48
N LYS A 127 -14.02 13.17 0.30
CA LYS A 127 -13.69 11.82 0.83
C LYS A 127 -12.37 11.29 0.27
N ALA A 128 -12.08 11.57 -0.99
CA ALA A 128 -10.83 11.17 -1.61
C ALA A 128 -9.62 11.95 -1.05
N LEU A 129 -9.78 13.25 -0.83
CA LEU A 129 -8.77 14.07 -0.17
C LEU A 129 -8.53 13.60 1.27
N ASP A 130 -9.58 13.34 2.05
CA ASP A 130 -9.47 12.82 3.42
C ASP A 130 -8.75 11.47 3.47
N TYR A 131 -9.01 10.58 2.50
CA TYR A 131 -8.28 9.33 2.37
C TYR A 131 -6.78 9.56 2.16
N ILE A 132 -6.40 10.43 1.22
CA ILE A 132 -4.98 10.71 0.94
C ILE A 132 -4.32 11.37 2.17
N MET A 133 -4.99 12.35 2.79
CA MET A 133 -4.48 13.07 3.97
C MET A 133 -4.30 12.16 5.19
N SER A 134 -5.23 11.24 5.43
CA SER A 134 -5.15 10.28 6.55
C SER A 134 -4.14 9.16 6.33
N ASN A 135 -3.63 9.01 5.10
CA ASN A 135 -2.58 8.05 4.74
C ASN A 135 -1.24 8.72 4.40
N TRP A 136 -1.11 10.04 4.62
CA TRP A 136 0.05 10.80 4.17
C TRP A 136 1.39 10.27 4.70
N SER A 137 1.43 9.78 5.95
CA SER A 137 2.65 9.18 6.50
C SER A 137 3.15 7.98 5.69
N GLY A 138 2.25 7.18 5.11
CA GLY A 138 2.63 6.07 4.23
C GLY A 138 3.05 6.50 2.82
N ILE A 139 2.66 7.71 2.40
CA ILE A 139 3.05 8.32 1.11
C ILE A 139 4.45 8.91 1.22
N VAL A 140 4.73 9.59 2.34
CA VAL A 140 6.05 10.18 2.62
C VAL A 140 7.16 9.12 2.59
N THR A 141 6.87 7.89 3.04
CA THR A 141 7.82 6.76 2.98
C THR A 141 8.36 6.50 1.58
N TRP A 142 7.62 6.83 0.51
CA TRP A 142 8.07 6.64 -0.88
C TRP A 142 9.37 7.38 -1.19
N ASN A 143 9.60 8.52 -0.53
CA ASN A 143 10.75 9.39 -0.78
C ASN A 143 11.78 9.32 0.35
N GLU A 144 11.33 9.15 1.60
CA GLU A 144 12.23 9.09 2.74
C GLU A 144 13.08 7.82 2.76
N ASP A 145 12.58 6.73 2.16
CA ASP A 145 13.24 5.43 2.27
C ASP A 145 13.11 4.59 0.99
N MET A 146 14.04 4.80 0.05
CA MET A 146 14.08 4.07 -1.22
C MET A 146 14.15 2.54 -1.05
N ALA A 147 14.56 2.04 0.13
CA ALA A 147 14.58 0.62 0.41
C ALA A 147 13.18 0.01 0.53
N CYS A 148 12.13 0.82 0.69
CA CYS A 148 10.75 0.32 0.69
C CYS A 148 10.36 -0.30 -0.66
N GLY A 149 11.00 0.12 -1.76
CA GLY A 149 10.66 -0.34 -3.09
C GLY A 149 9.23 0.03 -3.51
N LYS A 150 8.81 -0.48 -4.67
CA LYS A 150 7.47 -0.23 -5.22
C LYS A 150 6.46 -1.24 -4.69
N SER A 151 5.28 -0.76 -4.34
CA SER A 151 4.15 -1.64 -4.05
C SER A 151 3.58 -2.23 -5.35
N CYS A 152 3.40 -3.55 -5.39
CA CYS A 152 2.64 -4.25 -6.42
C CYS A 152 1.58 -5.17 -5.80
N ALA A 153 1.06 -4.79 -4.62
CA ALA A 153 0.18 -5.62 -3.80
C ALA A 153 -1.04 -6.15 -4.57
N GLU A 154 -1.73 -5.31 -5.35
CA GLU A 154 -2.86 -5.77 -6.17
C GLU A 154 -2.44 -6.79 -7.23
N GLY A 155 -1.37 -6.51 -7.98
CA GLY A 155 -0.86 -7.45 -8.97
C GLY A 155 -0.45 -8.80 -8.35
N LEU A 156 0.16 -8.76 -7.15
CA LEU A 156 0.51 -9.96 -6.40
C LEU A 156 -0.72 -10.73 -5.91
N VAL A 157 -1.72 -10.05 -5.35
CA VAL A 157 -2.95 -10.67 -4.85
C VAL A 157 -3.75 -11.25 -6.01
N SER A 158 -3.98 -10.49 -7.08
CA SER A 158 -4.69 -10.96 -8.28
C SER A 158 -3.96 -12.12 -8.95
N HIS A 159 -2.63 -12.10 -9.05
CA HIS A 159 -1.86 -13.22 -9.59
C HIS A 159 -1.97 -14.46 -8.68
N CYS A 160 -1.84 -14.31 -7.37
CA CYS A 160 -1.95 -15.43 -6.42
C CYS A 160 -3.35 -16.05 -6.40
N LEU A 161 -4.40 -15.23 -6.40
CA LEU A 161 -5.78 -15.71 -6.44
C LEU A 161 -6.09 -16.33 -7.79
N SER A 162 -5.72 -15.69 -8.91
CA SER A 162 -5.97 -16.25 -10.24
C SER A 162 -5.27 -17.60 -10.45
N SER A 163 -4.02 -17.71 -10.01
CA SER A 163 -3.27 -18.97 -10.04
C SER A 163 -3.92 -20.08 -9.20
N ARG A 164 -4.70 -19.76 -8.17
CA ARG A 164 -5.37 -20.75 -7.31
C ARG A 164 -6.78 -21.10 -7.77
N PHE A 165 -7.53 -20.12 -8.26
CA PHE A 165 -8.94 -20.30 -8.63
C PHE A 165 -9.14 -20.68 -10.10
N PHE A 166 -8.22 -20.32 -11.01
CA PHE A 166 -8.39 -20.57 -12.45
C PHE A 166 -7.43 -21.59 -13.06
N SER A 167 -6.40 -22.04 -12.35
CA SER A 167 -5.43 -23.00 -12.90
C SER A 167 -5.84 -24.47 -12.76
N ARG A 168 -6.93 -24.77 -12.05
CA ARG A 168 -7.48 -26.13 -11.93
C ARG A 168 -9.01 -26.10 -11.91
N PRO A 169 -9.70 -26.43 -13.02
CA PRO A 169 -10.97 -27.11 -12.85
C PRO A 169 -10.62 -28.46 -12.21
N MET A 170 -11.06 -28.70 -10.98
CA MET A 170 -11.21 -30.08 -10.51
C MET A 170 -12.41 -30.65 -11.25
N GLY A 171 -12.15 -31.12 -12.48
CA GLY A 171 -13.04 -32.01 -13.23
C GLY A 171 -12.80 -33.46 -12.82
#